data_AF-A0ABD3VZC4-F1
#
_entry.id   AF-A0ABD3VZC4-F1
#
_cell.length_a   1.000
_cell.length_b   1.000
_cell.length_c   1.000
_cell.angle_alpha   90.00
_cell.angle_beta   90.00
_cell.angle_gamma   90.00
#
_symmetry.space_group_name_H-M   'P 1'
#
loop_
_entity.id
_entity.type
_entity.pdbx_description
1 polymer ?
#
loop_
_entity_poly.entity_id
_entity_poly.type
_entity_poly.pdbx_seq_one_letter_code
_entity_poly.pdbx_strand_id
1 'polypeptide(L)'
;MADDQLDALERRLENLEKTVFGGADKDAYYPKCVDTLTNIQNKLNTAVAGRKKIGRLYERLSELQCYLDPRSADELTLSQGAKAELILAEEEFLCKQAARFDTMQKLKDTVDSEHIKAVPSLAPKLQDLSQLQIKQQDQTAELTEDTRHLLASYNSIITILSKQFVQWDEILTKLEQETQSKTVFD
;
A
#
# COMPACT_ATOMS: atom_id res chain seq x y z
N MET A 1 10.19 8.77 6.44
CA MET A 1 10.73 7.94 5.34
C MET A 1 11.72 8.71 4.47
N ALA A 2 11.46 9.98 4.11
CA ALA A 2 12.46 10.80 3.40
C ALA A 2 13.68 11.19 4.27
N ASP A 3 13.45 11.54 5.54
CA ASP A 3 14.54 11.92 6.47
C ASP A 3 15.52 10.77 6.72
N ASP A 4 15.03 9.53 6.84
CA ASP A 4 15.86 8.35 7.11
C ASP A 4 16.80 8.02 5.93
N GLN A 5 16.38 8.34 4.70
CA GLN A 5 17.21 8.23 3.51
C GLN A 5 18.23 9.36 3.42
N LEU A 6 17.87 10.57 3.86
CA LEU A 6 18.76 11.72 3.90
C LEU A 6 19.86 11.51 4.94
N ASP A 7 19.52 11.05 6.14
CA ASP A 7 20.44 10.72 7.22
C ASP A 7 21.42 9.60 6.81
N ALA A 8 20.94 8.59 6.08
CA ALA A 8 21.78 7.53 5.54
C ALA A 8 22.78 8.06 4.49
N LEU A 9 22.34 9.00 3.66
CA LEU A 9 23.18 9.62 2.64
C LEU A 9 24.23 10.54 3.29
N GLU A 10 23.85 11.29 4.32
CA GLU A 10 24.74 12.17 5.08
C GLU A 10 25.84 11.37 5.79
N ARG A 11 25.49 10.25 6.45
CA ARG A 11 26.49 9.34 7.05
C ARG A 11 27.43 8.76 6.00
N ARG A 12 26.93 8.43 4.82
CA ARG A 12 27.75 7.92 3.72
C ARG A 12 28.69 9.00 3.17
N LEU A 13 28.18 10.22 3.02
CA LEU A 13 28.98 11.37 2.59
C LEU A 13 30.08 11.67 3.61
N GLU A 14 29.76 11.69 4.90
CA GLU A 14 30.72 11.92 5.98
C GLU A 14 31.82 10.86 6.00
N ASN A 15 31.47 9.58 5.76
CA ASN A 15 32.44 8.50 5.64
C ASN A 15 33.33 8.64 4.39
N LEU A 16 32.78 9.08 3.25
CA LEU A 16 33.58 9.37 2.06
C LEU A 16 34.51 10.57 2.27
N GLU A 17 34.03 11.62 2.92
CA GLU A 17 34.84 12.80 3.23
C GLU A 17 35.97 12.45 4.19
N LYS A 18 35.70 11.66 5.24
CA LYS A 18 36.74 11.15 6.15
C LYS A 18 37.77 10.27 5.45
N THR A 19 37.38 9.49 4.45
CA THR A 19 38.32 8.62 3.73
C THR A 19 39.18 9.39 2.71
N VAL A 20 38.66 10.47 2.12
CA VAL A 20 39.39 11.27 1.12
C VAL A 20 40.23 12.38 1.76
N PHE A 21 39.68 13.12 2.72
CA PHE A 21 40.33 14.26 3.36
C PHE A 21 40.97 13.92 4.72
N GLY A 22 40.64 12.75 5.29
CA GLY A 22 41.13 12.37 6.61
C GLY A 22 40.63 13.34 7.70
N GLY A 23 41.56 13.88 8.48
CA GLY A 23 41.31 14.93 9.49
C GLY A 23 41.72 16.34 9.06
N ALA A 24 41.95 16.57 7.76
CA ALA A 24 42.30 17.90 7.24
C ALA A 24 41.04 18.74 6.94
N ASP A 25 41.18 20.07 6.95
CA ASP A 25 40.08 21.00 6.67
C ASP A 25 39.53 20.82 5.26
N LYS A 26 38.21 20.55 5.19
CA LYS A 26 37.47 20.16 3.97
C LYS A 26 37.45 21.25 2.89
N ASP A 27 37.59 22.52 3.29
CA ASP A 27 37.48 23.68 2.40
C ASP A 27 38.83 24.30 2.00
N ALA A 28 39.92 23.93 2.68
CA ALA A 28 41.22 24.58 2.48
C ALA A 28 42.16 23.82 1.53
N TYR A 29 42.01 22.49 1.42
CA TYR A 29 42.93 21.65 0.65
C TYR A 29 42.21 20.52 -0.07
N TYR A 30 42.15 20.60 -1.40
CA TYR A 30 41.75 19.49 -2.25
C TYR A 30 42.98 18.61 -2.55
N PRO A 31 43.12 17.44 -1.92
CA PRO A 31 44.21 16.55 -2.26
C PRO A 31 44.01 16.06 -3.70
N LYS A 32 45.04 16.20 -4.54
CA LYS A 32 45.07 15.62 -5.89
C LYS A 32 45.26 14.10 -5.82
N CYS A 33 44.31 13.40 -5.17
CA CYS A 33 44.38 11.97 -4.89
C CYS A 33 44.57 11.14 -6.17
N VAL A 34 43.99 11.58 -7.29
CA VAL A 34 44.14 10.92 -8.58
C VAL A 34 45.58 11.05 -9.10
N ASP A 35 46.21 12.22 -8.95
CA ASP A 35 47.59 12.44 -9.42
C ASP A 35 48.61 11.73 -8.53
N THR A 36 48.37 11.68 -7.21
CA THR A 36 49.22 10.93 -6.29
C THR A 36 49.05 9.41 -6.49
N LEU A 37 47.82 8.94 -6.69
CA LEU A 37 47.52 7.53 -6.98
C LEU A 37 48.11 7.10 -8.32
N THR A 38 47.97 7.90 -9.37
CA THR A 38 48.59 7.61 -10.68
C THR A 38 50.11 7.65 -10.61
N ASN A 39 50.71 8.55 -9.82
CA ASN A 39 52.15 8.54 -9.59
C ASN A 39 52.60 7.29 -8.82
N ILE A 40 51.86 6.87 -7.79
CA ILE A 40 52.12 5.62 -7.05
C ILE A 40 51.95 4.41 -7.98
N GLN A 41 50.91 4.38 -8.81
CA GLN A 41 50.68 3.33 -9.79
C GLN A 41 51.80 3.25 -10.82
N ASN A 42 52.29 4.39 -11.30
CA ASN A 42 53.43 4.45 -12.21
C ASN A 42 54.72 3.97 -11.53
N LYS A 43 54.97 4.36 -10.28
CA LYS A 43 56.09 3.84 -9.48
C LYS A 43 55.98 2.33 -9.26
N LEU A 44 54.78 1.83 -8.94
CA LEU A 44 54.50 0.41 -8.79
C LEU A 44 54.78 -0.35 -10.11
N ASN A 45 54.25 0.15 -11.23
CA ASN A 45 54.46 -0.43 -12.55
C ASN A 45 55.95 -0.45 -12.93
N THR A 46 56.70 0.62 -12.67
CA THR A 46 58.15 0.64 -12.91
C THR A 46 58.92 -0.32 -12.00
N ALA A 47 58.50 -0.49 -10.74
CA ALA A 47 59.09 -1.46 -9.81
C ALA A 47 58.77 -2.92 -10.18
N VAL A 48 57.60 -3.16 -10.78
CA VAL A 48 57.16 -4.48 -11.27
C VAL A 48 57.77 -4.81 -12.64
N ALA A 49 58.02 -3.83 -13.50
CA ALA A 49 58.55 -4.00 -14.86
C ALA A 49 59.92 -4.72 -14.93
N GLY A 50 60.69 -4.75 -13.83
CA GLY A 50 61.95 -5.50 -13.73
C GLY A 50 61.83 -6.89 -13.07
N ARG A 51 60.70 -7.22 -12.45
CA ARG A 51 60.54 -8.41 -11.58
C ARG A 51 59.41 -9.31 -12.07
N LYS A 52 59.71 -10.15 -13.07
CA LYS A 52 58.76 -11.14 -13.67
C LYS A 52 58.07 -12.08 -12.67
N LYS A 53 58.65 -12.31 -11.49
CA LYS A 53 58.01 -13.09 -10.40
C LYS A 53 56.93 -12.29 -9.67
N ILE A 54 57.14 -10.98 -9.48
CA ILE A 54 56.18 -10.10 -8.81
C ILE A 54 55.02 -9.76 -9.74
N GLY A 55 55.27 -9.58 -11.05
CA GLY A 55 54.20 -9.41 -12.05
C GLY A 55 53.23 -10.59 -12.06
N ARG A 56 53.74 -11.83 -12.09
CA ARG A 56 52.90 -13.04 -12.00
C ARG A 56 52.13 -13.16 -10.68
N LEU A 57 52.71 -12.70 -9.57
CA LEU A 57 52.00 -12.67 -8.28
C LEU A 57 50.94 -11.55 -8.23
N TYR A 58 51.16 -10.43 -8.90
CA TYR A 58 50.20 -9.33 -8.99
C TYR A 58 48.98 -9.71 -9.85
N GLU A 59 49.21 -10.40 -10.96
CA GLU A 59 48.13 -11.01 -11.77
C GLU A 59 47.34 -12.03 -10.94
N ARG A 60 48.07 -12.93 -10.25
CA ARG A 60 47.48 -13.96 -9.39
C ARG A 60 46.93 -13.42 -8.07
N LEU A 61 47.14 -12.14 -7.73
CA LEU A 61 46.65 -11.55 -6.49
C LEU A 61 45.12 -11.50 -6.47
N SER A 62 44.51 -11.24 -7.63
CA SER A 62 43.05 -11.26 -7.82
C SER A 62 42.49 -12.67 -7.60
N GLU A 63 43.13 -13.68 -8.16
CA GLU A 63 42.81 -15.09 -7.94
C GLU A 63 43.02 -15.49 -6.47
N LEU A 64 44.13 -15.08 -5.85
CA LEU A 64 44.42 -15.35 -4.45
C LEU A 64 43.41 -14.67 -3.52
N GLN A 65 42.95 -13.47 -3.87
CA GLN A 65 41.88 -12.77 -3.16
C GLN A 65 40.55 -13.52 -3.27
N CYS A 66 40.28 -14.15 -4.42
CA CYS A 66 39.13 -15.04 -4.59
C CYS A 66 39.25 -16.30 -3.75
N TYR A 67 40.44 -16.91 -3.65
CA TYR A 67 40.69 -18.09 -2.80
C TYR A 67 40.74 -17.79 -1.29
N LEU A 68 40.91 -16.52 -0.91
CA LEU A 68 40.84 -16.06 0.48
C LEU A 68 39.41 -15.73 0.92
N ASP A 69 38.44 -15.69 0.00
CA ASP A 69 37.03 -15.56 0.34
C ASP A 69 36.52 -16.89 0.93
N PRO A 70 36.06 -16.94 2.19
CA PRO A 70 35.59 -18.18 2.82
C PRO A 70 34.55 -18.94 2.00
N ARG A 71 33.78 -18.23 1.16
CA ARG A 71 32.75 -18.81 0.29
C ARG A 71 33.31 -19.73 -0.80
N SER A 72 34.51 -19.45 -1.31
CA SER A 72 35.14 -20.28 -2.36
C SER A 72 35.90 -21.47 -1.76
N ALA A 73 36.36 -21.35 -0.51
CA ALA A 73 36.97 -22.45 0.22
C ALA A 73 35.96 -23.56 0.55
N ASP A 74 34.71 -23.22 0.90
CA ASP A 74 33.65 -24.20 1.17
C ASP A 74 33.29 -25.03 -0.08
N GLU A 75 33.29 -24.39 -1.26
CA GLU A 75 32.96 -25.06 -2.53
C GLU A 75 34.05 -26.06 -2.98
N LEU A 76 35.32 -25.75 -2.68
CA LEU A 76 36.47 -26.62 -2.93
C LEU A 76 36.64 -27.76 -1.90
N THR A 77 36.19 -27.57 -0.66
CA THR A 77 36.43 -28.51 0.44
C THR A 77 35.34 -29.56 0.60
N LEU A 78 34.15 -29.35 0.03
CA LEU A 78 33.07 -30.33 0.12
C LEU A 78 33.29 -31.50 -0.85
N SER A 79 33.67 -32.66 -0.30
CA SER A 79 33.81 -33.92 -1.03
C SER A 79 32.49 -34.32 -1.70
N GLN A 80 32.57 -35.00 -2.85
CA GLN A 80 31.39 -35.49 -3.59
C GLN A 80 30.47 -36.37 -2.74
N GLY A 81 31.04 -37.15 -1.81
CA GLY A 81 30.26 -37.95 -0.85
C GLY A 81 29.47 -37.08 0.14
N ALA A 82 30.09 -36.02 0.66
CA ALA A 82 29.43 -35.08 1.56
C ALA A 82 28.34 -34.25 0.85
N LYS A 83 28.51 -33.96 -0.45
CA LYS A 83 27.45 -33.36 -1.29
C LYS A 83 26.24 -34.30 -1.40
N ALA A 84 26.46 -35.59 -1.61
CA ALA A 84 25.39 -36.58 -1.70
C ALA A 84 24.63 -36.72 -0.37
N GLU A 85 25.36 -36.82 0.75
CA GLU A 85 24.75 -36.88 2.09
C GLU A 85 23.98 -35.60 2.44
N LEU A 86 24.49 -34.42 2.07
CA LEU A 86 23.80 -33.15 2.26
C LEU A 86 22.50 -33.09 1.45
N ILE A 87 22.51 -33.54 0.19
CA ILE A 87 21.31 -33.60 -0.66
C ILE A 87 20.28 -34.56 -0.08
N LEU A 88 20.70 -35.72 0.43
CA LEU A 88 19.80 -36.69 1.07
C LEU A 88 19.23 -36.15 2.39
N ALA A 89 20.05 -35.47 3.19
CA ALA A 89 19.60 -34.84 4.43
C ALA A 89 18.57 -33.72 4.17
N GLU A 90 18.75 -32.97 3.08
CA GLU A 90 17.88 -31.85 2.68
C GLU A 90 16.76 -32.25 1.71
N GLU A 91 16.60 -33.54 1.40
CA GLU A 91 15.62 -34.03 0.42
C GLU A 91 14.19 -33.60 0.79
N GLU A 92 13.81 -33.75 2.06
CA GLU A 92 12.48 -33.37 2.54
C GLU A 92 12.26 -31.85 2.44
N PHE A 93 13.30 -31.06 2.69
CA PHE A 93 13.26 -29.61 2.56
C PHE A 93 13.08 -29.19 1.09
N LEU A 94 13.86 -29.78 0.18
CA LEU A 94 13.76 -29.54 -1.26
C LEU A 94 12.38 -29.94 -1.81
N CYS A 95 11.86 -31.09 -1.42
CA CYS A 95 10.52 -31.54 -1.81
C CYS A 95 9.42 -30.58 -1.32
N LYS A 96 9.49 -30.13 -0.05
CA LYS A 96 8.55 -29.13 0.48
C LYS A 96 8.64 -27.81 -0.28
N GLN A 97 9.84 -27.37 -0.62
CA GLN A 97 10.05 -26.13 -1.35
C GLN A 97 9.57 -26.23 -2.81
N ALA A 98 9.76 -27.37 -3.47
CA ALA A 98 9.22 -27.66 -4.79
C ALA A 98 7.69 -27.67 -4.79
N ALA A 99 7.05 -28.32 -3.80
CA ALA A 99 5.61 -28.31 -3.66
C ALA A 99 5.04 -26.89 -3.44
N ARG A 100 5.74 -26.06 -2.64
CA ARG A 100 5.39 -24.63 -2.48
C ARG A 100 5.58 -23.83 -3.76
N PHE A 101 6.60 -24.16 -4.54
CA PHE A 101 6.83 -23.50 -5.83
C PHE A 101 5.72 -23.86 -6.83
N ASP A 102 5.29 -25.12 -6.88
CA ASP A 102 4.17 -25.56 -7.71
C ASP A 102 2.86 -24.87 -7.32
N THR A 103 2.57 -24.72 -6.02
CA THR A 103 1.38 -23.97 -5.58
C THR A 103 1.49 -22.49 -5.95
N MET A 104 2.66 -21.89 -5.77
CA MET A 104 2.91 -20.50 -6.17
C MET A 104 2.77 -20.31 -7.69
N GLN A 105 3.23 -21.25 -8.50
CA GLN A 105 3.10 -21.21 -9.96
C GLN A 105 1.63 -21.29 -10.38
N LYS A 106 0.83 -22.15 -9.75
CA LYS A 106 -0.63 -22.22 -9.97
C LYS A 106 -1.35 -20.94 -9.55
N LEU A 107 -0.90 -20.30 -8.46
CA LEU A 107 -1.47 -19.05 -7.96
C LEU A 107 -1.07 -17.84 -8.81
N LYS A 108 0.05 -17.90 -9.54
CA LYS A 108 0.54 -16.80 -10.39
C LYS A 108 -0.53 -16.34 -11.38
N ASP A 109 -1.19 -17.26 -12.05
CA ASP A 109 -2.23 -16.94 -13.05
C ASP A 109 -3.46 -16.27 -12.42
N THR A 110 -3.76 -16.56 -11.16
CA THR A 110 -4.87 -15.92 -10.43
C THR A 110 -4.53 -14.50 -9.98
N VAL A 111 -3.27 -14.26 -9.59
CA VAL A 111 -2.76 -12.94 -9.19
C VAL A 111 -2.62 -12.01 -10.40
N ASP A 112 -2.22 -12.56 -11.55
CA ASP A 112 -2.11 -11.82 -12.81
C ASP A 112 -3.45 -11.62 -13.54
N SER A 113 -4.56 -12.06 -12.94
CA SER A 113 -5.88 -11.97 -13.56
C SER A 113 -6.25 -10.53 -13.94
N GLU A 114 -6.80 -10.38 -15.15
CA GLU A 114 -7.21 -9.07 -15.68
C GLU A 114 -8.22 -8.37 -14.78
N HIS A 115 -9.03 -9.13 -14.04
CA HIS A 115 -10.01 -8.61 -13.10
C HIS A 115 -9.37 -7.85 -11.93
N ILE A 116 -8.26 -8.36 -11.37
CA ILE A 116 -7.51 -7.67 -10.31
C ILE A 116 -6.81 -6.44 -10.88
N LYS A 117 -6.23 -6.55 -12.09
CA LYS A 117 -5.61 -5.41 -12.79
C LYS A 117 -6.62 -4.33 -13.19
N ALA A 118 -7.88 -4.68 -13.41
CA ALA A 118 -8.95 -3.75 -13.75
C ALA A 118 -9.53 -3.00 -12.54
N VAL A 119 -9.24 -3.41 -11.30
CA VAL A 119 -9.78 -2.77 -10.08
C VAL A 119 -9.51 -1.27 -10.01
N PRO A 120 -8.30 -0.75 -10.31
CA PRO A 120 -8.04 0.69 -10.31
C PRO A 120 -8.87 1.46 -11.35
N SER A 121 -9.27 0.82 -12.46
CA SER A 121 -10.12 1.44 -13.48
C SER A 121 -11.60 1.49 -13.08
N LEU A 122 -12.02 0.58 -12.19
CA LEU A 122 -13.38 0.50 -11.65
C LEU A 122 -13.57 1.40 -10.42
N ALA A 123 -12.49 1.70 -9.70
CA ALA A 123 -12.49 2.59 -8.54
C ALA A 123 -13.12 3.98 -8.78
N PRO A 124 -12.80 4.73 -9.86
CA PRO A 124 -13.44 6.03 -10.10
C PRO A 124 -14.94 5.90 -10.39
N LYS A 125 -15.35 4.89 -11.15
CA LYS A 125 -16.78 4.63 -11.41
C LYS A 125 -17.55 4.30 -10.14
N LEU A 126 -16.93 3.53 -9.24
CA LEU A 126 -17.51 3.21 -7.93
C LEU A 126 -17.60 4.45 -7.05
N GLN A 127 -16.60 5.33 -7.10
CA GLN A 127 -16.61 6.59 -6.36
C GLN A 127 -17.73 7.53 -6.83
N ASP A 128 -17.91 7.66 -8.15
CA ASP A 128 -18.99 8.45 -8.74
C ASP A 128 -20.36 7.87 -8.36
N LEU A 129 -20.50 6.55 -8.40
CA LEU A 129 -21.72 5.85 -8.01
C LEU A 129 -22.01 5.99 -6.51
N SER A 130 -20.98 5.94 -5.67
CA SER A 130 -21.09 6.17 -4.22
C SER A 130 -21.58 7.59 -3.92
N GLN A 131 -21.06 8.60 -4.61
CA GLN A 131 -21.55 9.97 -4.47
C GLN A 131 -23.01 10.12 -4.93
N LEU A 132 -23.39 9.46 -6.01
CA LEU A 132 -24.78 9.45 -6.48
C LEU A 132 -25.71 8.77 -5.47
N GLN A 133 -25.28 7.65 -4.89
CA GLN A 133 -26.01 6.92 -3.88
C GLN A 133 -26.29 7.79 -2.64
N ILE A 134 -25.27 8.53 -2.17
CA ILE A 134 -25.43 9.46 -1.05
C ILE A 134 -26.47 10.54 -1.37
N LYS A 135 -26.39 11.16 -2.56
CA LYS A 135 -27.38 12.15 -3.00
C LYS A 135 -28.80 11.58 -3.07
N GLN A 136 -28.94 10.37 -3.60
CA GLN A 136 -30.25 9.69 -3.68
C GLN A 136 -30.80 9.37 -2.29
N GLN A 137 -29.94 8.99 -1.35
CA GLN A 137 -30.33 8.72 0.02
C GLN A 137 -30.84 9.99 0.72
N ASP A 138 -30.13 11.11 0.57
CA ASP A 138 -30.54 12.40 1.13
C ASP A 138 -31.87 12.88 0.54
N GLN A 139 -32.01 12.81 -0.79
CA GLN A 139 -33.27 13.18 -1.48
C GLN A 139 -34.44 12.29 -1.07
N THR A 140 -34.20 10.99 -0.88
CA THR A 140 -35.25 10.05 -0.44
C THR A 140 -35.67 10.36 0.99
N ALA A 141 -34.73 10.70 1.87
CA ALA A 141 -35.03 11.09 3.24
C ALA A 141 -35.86 12.38 3.30
N GLU A 142 -35.48 13.41 2.54
CA GLU A 142 -36.22 14.67 2.42
C GLU A 142 -37.64 14.44 1.90
N LEU A 143 -37.77 13.73 0.77
CA LEU A 143 -39.09 13.42 0.18
C LEU A 143 -39.97 12.61 1.14
N THR A 144 -39.37 11.69 1.90
CA THR A 144 -40.10 10.89 2.89
C THR A 144 -40.64 11.78 4.01
N GLU A 145 -39.84 12.73 4.50
CA GLU A 145 -40.27 13.64 5.55
C GLU A 145 -41.37 14.61 5.06
N ASP A 146 -41.23 15.16 3.84
CA ASP A 146 -42.26 16.00 3.22
C ASP A 146 -43.58 15.24 3.06
N THR A 147 -43.50 13.99 2.58
CA THR A 147 -44.68 13.13 2.41
C THR A 147 -45.33 12.82 3.76
N ARG A 148 -44.52 12.58 4.79
CA ARG A 148 -44.98 12.35 6.16
C ARG A 148 -45.66 13.60 6.73
N HIS A 149 -45.10 14.78 6.51
CA HIS A 149 -45.68 16.05 6.93
C HIS A 149 -47.01 16.31 6.22
N LEU A 150 -47.10 16.03 4.91
CA LEU A 150 -48.33 16.15 4.13
C LEU A 150 -49.40 15.18 4.64
N LEU A 151 -49.05 13.92 4.91
CA LEU A 151 -49.94 12.93 5.51
C LEU A 151 -50.44 13.35 6.89
N ALA A 152 -49.56 13.90 7.74
CA ALA A 152 -49.94 14.42 9.04
C ALA A 152 -50.93 15.60 8.92
N SER A 153 -50.66 16.52 8.00
CA SER A 153 -51.53 17.67 7.71
C SER A 153 -52.90 17.21 7.21
N TYR A 154 -52.94 16.27 6.28
CA TYR A 154 -54.18 15.68 5.77
C TYR A 154 -54.98 15.00 6.89
N ASN A 155 -54.34 14.18 7.72
CA ASN A 155 -55.00 13.52 8.85
C ASN A 155 -55.56 14.54 9.86
N SER A 156 -54.84 15.63 10.11
CA SER A 156 -55.31 16.73 10.96
C SER A 156 -56.57 17.38 10.38
N ILE A 157 -56.54 17.74 9.09
CA ILE A 157 -57.69 18.33 8.39
C ILE A 157 -58.89 17.39 8.46
N ILE A 158 -58.74 16.11 8.09
CA ILE A 158 -59.81 15.10 8.14
C ILE A 158 -60.40 14.97 9.55
N THR A 159 -59.56 15.01 10.59
CA THR A 159 -60.01 14.91 11.97
C THR A 159 -60.84 16.13 12.38
N ILE A 160 -60.40 17.33 12.00
CA ILE A 160 -61.14 18.58 12.27
C ILE A 160 -62.46 18.58 11.52
N LEU A 161 -62.44 18.23 10.23
CA LEU A 161 -63.62 18.19 9.37
C LEU A 161 -64.64 17.17 9.89
N SER A 162 -64.19 15.99 10.32
CA SER A 162 -65.04 14.99 10.99
C SER A 162 -65.68 15.53 12.27
N LYS A 163 -64.91 16.20 13.14
CA LYS A 163 -65.45 16.82 14.36
C LYS A 163 -66.48 17.90 14.04
N GLN A 164 -66.23 18.70 13.01
CA GLN A 164 -67.09 19.79 12.61
C GLN A 164 -68.41 19.28 12.02
N PHE A 165 -68.38 18.19 11.25
CA PHE A 165 -69.59 17.51 10.80
C PHE A 165 -70.42 16.96 11.96
N VAL A 166 -69.81 16.34 12.96
CA VAL A 166 -70.52 15.86 14.16
C VAL A 166 -71.17 17.03 14.91
N GLN A 167 -70.46 18.16 15.06
CA GLN A 167 -71.03 19.35 15.70
C GLN A 167 -72.21 19.94 14.91
N TRP A 168 -72.09 20.00 13.58
CA TRP A 168 -73.19 20.45 12.73
C TRP A 168 -74.40 19.51 12.81
N ASP A 169 -74.18 18.21 12.81
CA ASP A 169 -75.25 17.21 12.98
C ASP A 169 -75.97 17.35 14.34
N GLU A 170 -75.22 17.59 15.41
CA GLU A 170 -75.79 17.82 16.74
C GLU A 170 -76.62 19.11 16.80
N ILE A 171 -76.16 20.20 16.16
CA ILE A 171 -76.90 21.46 16.07
C ILE A 171 -78.18 21.27 15.26
N LEU A 172 -78.09 20.57 14.13
CA LEU A 172 -79.22 20.32 13.23
C LEU A 172 -80.28 19.46 13.94
N THR A 173 -79.86 18.41 14.64
CA THR A 173 -80.74 17.57 15.47
C THR A 173 -81.47 18.38 16.56
N LYS A 174 -80.77 19.30 17.24
CA LYS A 174 -81.40 20.19 18.25
C LYS A 174 -82.47 21.09 17.63
N LEU A 175 -82.19 21.69 16.49
CA LEU A 175 -83.15 22.54 15.77
C LEU A 175 -84.36 21.75 15.27
N GLU A 176 -84.16 20.50 14.82
CA GLU A 176 -85.25 19.59 14.43
C GLU A 176 -86.14 19.22 15.62
N GLN A 177 -85.57 18.97 16.81
CA GLN A 177 -86.34 18.70 18.02
C GLN A 177 -87.16 19.93 18.49
N GLU A 178 -86.60 21.14 18.39
CA GLU A 178 -87.32 22.38 18.71
C GLU A 178 -88.45 22.68 17.73
N THR A 179 -88.31 22.29 16.47
CA THR A 179 -89.36 22.45 15.45
C THR A 179 -90.43 21.37 15.55
N GLN A 180 -90.07 20.11 15.83
CA GLN A 180 -91.03 19.03 16.08
C GLN A 180 -91.85 19.27 17.35
N SER A 181 -91.24 19.74 18.44
CA SER A 181 -91.98 20.08 19.66
C SER A 181 -92.99 21.21 19.42
N LYS A 182 -92.66 22.21 18.60
CA LYS A 182 -93.62 23.27 18.22
C LYS A 182 -94.79 22.77 17.37
N THR A 183 -94.60 21.77 16.51
CA THR A 183 -95.68 21.18 15.69
C THR A 183 -96.61 20.23 16.46
N VAL A 184 -96.27 19.83 17.69
CA VAL A 184 -97.11 18.96 18.54
C VAL A 184 -97.99 19.78 19.51
N PHE A 185 -97.79 21.10 19.58
CA PHE A 185 -98.54 22.02 20.44
C PHE A 185 -99.50 22.98 19.69
N ASP A 186 -99.70 22.80 18.38
CA ASP A 186 -100.78 23.40 17.57
C ASP A 186 -101.71 22.29 17.04
#